data_AF-A0A4Q7IZQ5-F1
#
_entry.id   AF-A0A4Q7IZQ5-F1
#
_cell.length_a   1.000
_cell.length_b   1.000
_cell.length_c   1.000
_cell.angle_alpha   90.00
_cell.angle_beta   90.00
_cell.angle_gamma   90.00
#
_symmetry.space_group_name_H-M   'P 1'
#
loop_
_entity.id
_entity.type
_entity.pdbx_description
1 polymer ?
#
loop_
_entity_poly.entity_id
_entity_poly.type
_entity_poly.pdbx_seq_one_letter_code
_entity_poly.pdbx_strand_id
1 'polypeptide(L)'
;MTSVVTWADVYGRGCDLTPDAFVPQAQPEGPAALEAVQSALSAHRVWREMPLAQRATRVLAAVDALERHRSLLAVLLEAETGTPRHVAVAEVDRCLAGVRRFLADVGPRLRGRDPLPGPVGNIASWNYPAGLLTEAMLVQALAGNAVITTTDSRGPCFLTTAVALAVRAGLPVTLVGAGALPMAGAVTWLDGRHGAGEAMLRAMTLEAAAARAAGIPDPR
;
A
#
# COMPACT_ATOMS: atom_id res chain seq x y z
N MET A 1 -6.67 -13.37 14.66
CA MET A 1 -6.43 -14.13 13.42
C MET A 1 -6.60 -13.15 12.28
N THR A 2 -5.50 -12.77 11.62
CA THR A 2 -5.54 -11.92 10.43
C THR A 2 -6.15 -12.76 9.32
N SER A 3 -7.42 -12.52 8.98
CA SER A 3 -8.03 -13.14 7.81
C SER A 3 -7.31 -12.58 6.58
N VAL A 4 -6.28 -13.31 6.13
CA VAL A 4 -5.79 -13.21 4.77
C VAL A 4 -6.94 -13.77 3.94
N VAL A 5 -7.78 -12.90 3.38
CA VAL A 5 -8.62 -13.29 2.25
C VAL A 5 -7.63 -13.79 1.21
N THR A 6 -7.57 -15.12 1.02
CA THR A 6 -6.51 -15.70 0.22
C THR A 6 -6.84 -15.52 -1.25
N TRP A 7 -5.80 -15.53 -2.05
CA TRP A 7 -5.84 -15.40 -3.50
C TRP A 7 -6.87 -16.33 -4.19
N ALA A 8 -7.15 -17.51 -3.61
CA ALA A 8 -8.16 -18.44 -4.11
C ALA A 8 -9.60 -18.01 -3.81
N ASP A 9 -9.82 -17.30 -2.69
CA ASP A 9 -11.14 -16.93 -2.20
C ASP A 9 -11.77 -15.78 -3.01
N VAL A 10 -10.95 -15.00 -3.73
CA VAL A 10 -11.40 -13.84 -4.51
C VAL A 10 -11.28 -14.07 -6.03
N TYR A 11 -10.32 -14.87 -6.49
CA TYR A 11 -9.89 -14.82 -7.91
C TYR A 11 -9.82 -16.14 -8.67
N GLY A 12 -10.06 -17.29 -8.02
CA GLY A 12 -10.32 -18.57 -8.70
C GLY A 12 -9.57 -18.87 -10.01
N ARG A 13 -8.22 -18.87 -10.04
CA ARG A 13 -7.30 -19.70 -10.86
C ARG A 13 -5.89 -19.09 -10.97
N GLY A 14 -4.92 -19.96 -11.28
CA GLY A 14 -3.47 -19.74 -11.54
C GLY A 14 -3.08 -18.38 -12.10
N CYS A 15 -1.91 -17.84 -11.69
CA CYS A 15 -1.21 -16.85 -12.51
C CYS A 15 -0.83 -17.52 -13.85
N ASP A 16 -1.63 -17.28 -14.89
CA ASP A 16 -1.34 -17.64 -16.28
C ASP A 16 -0.69 -16.42 -16.96
N LEU A 17 0.47 -16.62 -17.59
CA LEU A 17 1.31 -15.57 -18.18
C LEU A 17 0.96 -15.26 -19.64
N THR A 18 -0.23 -15.65 -20.11
CA THR A 18 -0.69 -15.33 -21.47
C THR A 18 -1.26 -13.90 -21.56
N PRO A 19 -1.00 -13.15 -22.65
CA PRO A 19 -1.34 -11.72 -22.77
C PRO A 19 -2.83 -11.38 -22.55
N ASP A 20 -3.73 -12.31 -22.87
CA ASP A 20 -5.18 -12.10 -22.82
C ASP A 20 -5.85 -12.64 -21.53
N ALA A 21 -5.10 -13.33 -20.66
CA ALA A 21 -5.63 -13.96 -19.43
C ALA A 21 -5.27 -13.19 -18.14
N PHE A 22 -4.61 -12.04 -18.27
CA PHE A 22 -3.70 -11.53 -17.24
C PHE A 22 -4.34 -10.77 -16.07
N VAL A 23 -5.64 -10.51 -16.08
CA VAL A 23 -6.26 -9.73 -14.98
C VAL A 23 -7.41 -10.51 -14.38
N PRO A 24 -7.18 -11.26 -13.29
CA PRO A 24 -8.26 -11.62 -12.39
C PRO A 24 -8.93 -10.32 -11.93
N GLN A 25 -10.10 -10.01 -12.49
CA GLN A 25 -10.88 -8.85 -12.10
C GLN A 25 -11.43 -9.12 -10.70
N ALA A 26 -11.01 -8.35 -9.69
CA ALA A 26 -11.67 -8.44 -8.41
C ALA A 26 -13.06 -7.93 -8.65
N GLN A 27 -14.07 -8.67 -8.20
CA GLN A 27 -15.41 -8.11 -8.23
C GLN A 27 -15.39 -6.82 -7.39
N PRO A 28 -15.69 -5.67 -8.02
CA PRO A 28 -15.56 -4.35 -7.37
C PRO A 28 -16.46 -4.25 -6.14
N GLU A 29 -17.51 -5.08 -6.10
CA GLU A 29 -18.55 -5.12 -5.09
C GLU A 29 -18.86 -6.57 -4.75
N GLY A 30 -18.97 -6.89 -3.45
CA GLY A 30 -19.31 -8.23 -2.98
C GLY A 30 -18.87 -8.51 -1.54
N PRO A 31 -19.29 -9.64 -0.96
CA PRO A 31 -18.98 -9.99 0.44
C PRO A 31 -17.48 -9.99 0.75
N ALA A 32 -16.65 -10.52 -0.16
CA ALA A 32 -15.20 -10.58 0.03
C ALA A 32 -14.53 -9.20 0.08
N ALA A 33 -15.02 -8.23 -0.70
CA ALA A 33 -14.52 -6.85 -0.66
C ALA A 33 -14.86 -6.18 0.68
N LEU A 34 -16.09 -6.36 1.16
CA LEU A 34 -16.53 -5.85 2.46
C LEU A 34 -15.73 -6.46 3.61
N GLU A 35 -15.50 -7.77 3.58
CA GLU A 35 -14.67 -8.48 4.58
C GLU A 35 -13.22 -7.97 4.58
N ALA A 36 -12.63 -7.73 3.41
CA ALA A 36 -11.29 -7.17 3.29
C ALA A 36 -11.19 -5.77 3.90
N VAL A 37 -12.19 -4.90 3.67
CA VAL A 37 -12.27 -3.56 4.26
C VAL A 37 -12.47 -3.62 5.77
N GLN A 38 -13.34 -4.49 6.28
CA GLN A 38 -13.55 -4.70 7.72
C GLN A 38 -12.30 -5.23 8.42
N SER A 39 -11.57 -6.14 7.76
CA SER A 39 -10.27 -6.63 8.21
C SER A 39 -9.24 -5.49 8.29
N ALA A 40 -9.18 -4.63 7.28
CA ALA A 40 -8.30 -3.46 7.28
C ALA A 40 -8.65 -2.46 8.40
N LEU A 41 -9.93 -2.20 8.66
CA LEU A 41 -10.39 -1.37 9.77
C LEU A 41 -9.96 -1.94 11.13
N SER A 42 -10.09 -3.25 11.30
CA SER A 42 -9.69 -3.94 12.53
C SER A 42 -8.16 -3.92 12.71
N ALA A 43 -7.41 -4.16 11.64
CA ALA A 43 -5.96 -4.09 11.63
C ALA A 43 -5.46 -2.67 11.93
N HIS A 44 -6.16 -1.63 11.45
CA HIS A 44 -5.83 -0.23 11.72
C HIS A 44 -5.89 0.09 13.21
N ARG A 45 -6.94 -0.35 13.91
CA ARG A 45 -7.10 -0.11 15.36
C ARG A 45 -5.94 -0.69 16.17
N VAL A 46 -5.43 -1.85 15.78
CA VAL A 46 -4.27 -2.47 16.44
C VAL A 46 -2.97 -1.78 16.03
N TRP A 47 -2.83 -1.45 14.74
CA TRP A 47 -1.60 -0.93 14.19
C TRP A 47 -1.28 0.51 14.62
N ARG A 48 -2.30 1.37 14.72
CA ARG A 48 -2.11 2.78 15.12
C ARG A 48 -1.51 2.91 16.53
N GLU A 49 -1.83 1.96 17.42
CA GLU A 49 -1.30 1.90 18.79
C GLU A 49 0.10 1.27 18.87
N MET A 50 0.60 0.66 17.79
CA MET A 50 1.92 0.03 17.79
C MET A 50 3.02 1.10 17.83
N PRO A 51 4.02 1.02 18.73
CA PRO A 51 5.09 2.01 18.80
C PRO A 51 5.88 2.15 17.50
N LEU A 52 6.29 3.38 17.16
CA LEU A 52 7.03 3.69 15.93
C LEU A 52 8.23 2.77 15.69
N ALA A 53 9.01 2.46 16.73
CA ALA A 53 10.17 1.55 16.61
C ALA A 53 9.76 0.16 16.12
N GLN A 54 8.64 -0.37 16.61
CA GLN A 54 8.13 -1.68 16.20
C GLN A 54 7.57 -1.66 14.77
N ARG A 55 6.96 -0.54 14.35
CA ARG A 55 6.53 -0.34 12.96
C ARG A 55 7.74 -0.25 12.03
N ALA A 56 8.76 0.52 12.41
CA ALA A 56 10.00 0.68 11.65
C ALA A 56 10.72 -0.66 11.42
N THR A 57 10.81 -1.52 12.44
CA THR A 57 11.38 -2.88 12.29
C THR A 57 10.63 -3.70 11.25
N ARG A 58 9.29 -3.68 11.25
CA ARG A 58 8.48 -4.43 10.28
C ARG A 58 8.57 -3.86 8.87
N VAL A 59 8.61 -2.53 8.74
CA VAL A 59 8.81 -1.86 7.44
C VAL A 59 10.19 -2.17 6.88
N LEU A 60 11.23 -2.16 7.71
CA LEU A 60 12.57 -2.58 7.29
C LEU A 60 12.60 -4.04 6.83
N ALA A 61 11.94 -4.95 7.57
CA ALA A 61 11.81 -6.35 7.17
C ALA A 61 11.08 -6.53 5.82
N ALA A 62 10.07 -5.70 5.54
CA ALA A 62 9.39 -5.67 4.24
C ALA A 62 10.31 -5.17 3.12
N VAL A 63 11.08 -4.09 3.36
CA VAL A 63 12.07 -3.57 2.42
C VAL A 63 13.12 -4.63 2.09
N ASP A 64 13.66 -5.32 3.10
CA ASP A 64 14.65 -6.38 2.89
C ASP A 64 14.05 -7.57 2.13
N ALA A 65 12.76 -7.88 2.35
CA ALA A 65 12.07 -8.92 1.61
C ALA A 65 11.86 -8.54 0.14
N LEU A 66 11.49 -7.29 -0.15
CA LEU A 66 11.37 -6.77 -1.52
C LEU A 66 12.73 -6.75 -2.22
N GLU A 67 13.79 -6.35 -1.52
CA GLU A 67 15.15 -6.32 -2.06
C GLU A 67 15.64 -7.73 -2.45
N ARG A 68 15.39 -8.75 -1.61
CA ARG A 68 15.69 -10.15 -1.97
C ARG A 68 14.94 -10.62 -3.23
N HIS A 69 13.78 -10.05 -3.53
CA HIS A 69 12.96 -10.40 -4.69
C HIS A 69 13.04 -9.35 -5.80
N ARG A 70 14.00 -8.42 -5.74
CA ARG A 70 14.13 -7.30 -6.68
C ARG A 70 14.09 -7.71 -8.14
N SER A 71 14.83 -8.78 -8.50
CA SER A 71 14.87 -9.29 -9.88
C SER A 71 13.51 -9.84 -10.32
N LEU A 72 12.80 -10.54 -9.44
CA LEU A 72 11.46 -11.04 -9.71
C LEU A 72 10.49 -9.88 -9.92
N LEU A 73 10.51 -8.89 -9.01
CA LEU A 73 9.67 -7.70 -9.11
C LEU A 73 9.90 -6.96 -10.44
N ALA A 74 11.15 -6.79 -10.86
CA ALA A 74 11.46 -6.17 -12.15
C ALA A 74 10.97 -6.99 -13.35
N VAL A 75 11.05 -8.33 -13.30
CA VAL A 75 10.52 -9.23 -14.35
C VAL A 75 9.01 -9.13 -14.45
N LEU A 76 8.31 -9.11 -13.30
CA LEU A 76 6.86 -8.92 -13.26
C LEU A 76 6.51 -7.57 -13.89
N LEU A 77 7.14 -6.49 -13.43
CA LEU A 77 6.84 -5.15 -13.95
C LEU A 77 7.12 -5.04 -15.46
N GLU A 78 8.20 -5.63 -15.97
CA GLU A 78 8.50 -5.70 -17.40
C GLU A 78 7.41 -6.45 -18.17
N ALA A 79 7.03 -7.65 -17.71
CA ALA A 79 6.02 -8.47 -18.36
C ALA A 79 4.64 -7.78 -18.38
N GLU A 80 4.31 -7.04 -17.33
CA GLU A 80 2.99 -6.44 -17.13
C GLU A 80 2.79 -5.10 -17.84
N THR A 81 3.88 -4.37 -18.08
CA THR A 81 3.81 -2.99 -18.58
C THR A 81 4.55 -2.78 -19.90
N GLY A 82 5.35 -3.76 -20.32
CA GLY A 82 6.28 -3.62 -21.44
C GLY A 82 7.46 -2.68 -21.13
N THR A 83 7.61 -2.23 -19.87
CA THR A 83 8.73 -1.37 -19.45
C THR A 83 10.03 -2.15 -19.59
N PRO A 84 11.06 -1.61 -20.27
CA PRO A 84 12.35 -2.31 -20.41
C PRO A 84 12.92 -2.73 -19.05
N ARG A 85 13.46 -3.95 -18.95
CA ARG A 85 13.99 -4.50 -17.68
C ARG A 85 14.84 -3.53 -16.86
N HIS A 86 15.75 -2.78 -17.50
CA HIS A 86 16.63 -1.85 -16.79
C HIS A 86 15.86 -0.67 -16.15
N VAL A 87 14.78 -0.21 -16.78
CA VAL A 87 13.89 0.83 -16.23
C VAL A 87 13.05 0.26 -15.08
N ALA A 88 12.51 -0.95 -15.24
CA ALA A 88 11.77 -1.65 -14.19
C ALA A 88 12.63 -1.91 -12.94
N VAL A 89 13.87 -2.34 -13.16
CA VAL A 89 14.88 -2.48 -12.12
C VAL A 89 15.13 -1.15 -11.39
N ALA A 90 15.35 -0.06 -12.13
CA ALA A 90 15.58 1.25 -11.55
C ALA A 90 14.36 1.77 -10.77
N GLU A 91 13.15 1.38 -11.16
CA GLU A 91 11.94 1.70 -10.41
C GLU A 91 11.87 1.00 -9.06
N VAL A 92 12.19 -0.30 -9.02
CA VAL A 92 12.27 -1.05 -7.75
C VAL A 92 13.32 -0.41 -6.83
N ASP A 93 14.49 -0.07 -7.36
CA ASP A 93 15.55 0.59 -6.57
C ASP A 93 15.09 1.93 -6.00
N ARG A 94 14.44 2.76 -6.82
CA ARG A 94 13.92 4.05 -6.37
C ARG A 94 12.88 3.89 -5.26
N CYS A 95 11.99 2.91 -5.38
CA CYS A 95 11.02 2.57 -4.32
C CYS A 95 11.74 2.23 -3.01
N LEU A 96 12.67 1.27 -3.04
CA LEU A 96 13.39 0.82 -1.84
C LEU A 96 14.21 1.96 -1.22
N ALA A 97 14.92 2.74 -2.03
CA ALA A 97 15.67 3.91 -1.59
C ALA A 97 14.76 4.98 -0.96
N GLY A 98 13.58 5.22 -1.56
CA GLY A 98 12.58 6.14 -1.04
C GLY A 98 12.10 5.77 0.36
N VAL A 99 11.77 4.50 0.58
CA VAL A 99 11.36 3.98 1.90
C VAL A 99 12.53 4.05 2.91
N ARG A 100 13.74 3.65 2.52
CA ARG A 100 14.93 3.72 3.40
C ARG A 100 15.23 5.16 3.84
N ARG A 101 15.15 6.12 2.92
CA ARG A 101 15.27 7.55 3.23
C ARG A 101 14.19 8.01 4.20
N PHE A 102 12.94 7.57 4.01
CA PHE A 102 11.86 7.95 4.91
C PHE A 102 12.05 7.36 6.31
N LEU A 103 12.48 6.09 6.42
CA LEU A 103 12.84 5.42 7.69
C LEU A 103 13.91 6.20 8.46
N ALA A 104 14.96 6.68 7.79
CA ALA A 104 16.03 7.44 8.41
C ALA A 104 15.54 8.76 9.03
N ASP A 105 14.58 9.42 8.39
CA ASP A 105 14.07 10.74 8.79
C ASP A 105 12.70 10.69 9.49
N VAL A 106 12.20 9.51 9.87
CA VAL A 106 10.80 9.33 10.28
C VAL A 106 10.44 10.15 11.52
N GLY A 107 11.33 10.25 12.51
CA GLY A 107 11.08 10.96 13.77
C GLY A 107 10.71 12.43 13.56
N PRO A 108 11.56 13.25 12.93
CA PRO A 108 11.22 14.62 12.58
C PRO A 108 9.99 14.75 11.68
N ARG A 109 9.79 13.81 10.74
CA ARG A 109 8.64 13.84 9.81
C ARG A 109 7.31 13.54 10.49
N LEU A 110 7.28 12.72 11.54
CA LEU A 110 6.07 12.42 12.30
C LEU A 110 5.88 13.28 13.54
N ARG A 111 6.83 14.17 13.88
CA ARG A 111 6.70 15.04 15.06
C ARG A 111 5.41 15.87 14.98
N GLY A 112 4.56 15.72 15.99
CA GLY A 112 3.26 16.41 16.08
C GLY A 112 2.20 15.89 15.09
N ARG A 113 2.39 14.68 14.55
CA ARG A 113 1.44 14.00 13.66
C ARG A 113 1.09 12.63 14.21
N ASP A 114 -0.20 12.41 14.39
CA ASP A 114 -0.74 11.12 14.81
C ASP A 114 -1.23 10.31 13.60
N PRO A 115 -1.32 8.98 13.71
CA PRO A 115 -2.00 8.16 12.72
C PRO A 115 -3.44 8.65 12.51
N LEU A 116 -3.94 8.47 11.28
CA LEU A 116 -5.31 8.87 10.94
C LEU A 116 -6.34 8.06 11.75
N PRO A 117 -7.63 8.49 11.80
CA PRO A 117 -8.68 7.75 12.48
C PRO A 117 -9.02 6.39 11.83
N GLY A 118 -8.59 6.16 10.58
CA GLY A 118 -8.88 4.96 9.82
C GLY A 118 -7.82 4.62 8.76
N PRO A 119 -7.97 3.47 8.06
CA PRO A 119 -7.07 3.05 7.00
C PRO A 119 -6.98 4.07 5.86
N VAL A 120 -5.83 4.12 5.21
CA VAL A 120 -5.59 4.94 4.02
C VAL A 120 -5.76 4.09 2.76
N GLY A 121 -6.66 4.51 1.89
CA GLY A 121 -6.78 4.03 0.52
C GLY A 121 -5.71 4.65 -0.37
N ASN A 122 -4.77 3.88 -0.90
CA ASN A 122 -3.81 4.34 -1.91
C ASN A 122 -4.26 3.89 -3.30
N ILE A 123 -4.53 4.87 -4.18
CA ILE A 123 -4.92 4.65 -5.56
C ILE A 123 -3.83 5.20 -6.48
N ALA A 124 -3.34 4.34 -7.35
CA ALA A 124 -2.46 4.70 -8.46
C ALA A 124 -3.31 4.98 -9.71
N SER A 125 -3.07 6.10 -10.39
CA SER A 125 -3.59 6.33 -11.75
C SER A 125 -2.81 5.53 -12.80
N TRP A 126 -3.36 5.40 -14.00
CA TRP A 126 -2.83 4.65 -15.16
C TRP A 126 -1.38 4.97 -15.59
N ASN A 127 -0.82 6.09 -15.13
CA ASN A 127 0.57 6.52 -15.36
C ASN A 127 1.44 6.46 -14.09
N TYR A 128 0.95 5.88 -13.01
CA TYR A 128 1.61 5.86 -11.73
C TYR A 128 2.40 4.56 -11.56
N PRO A 129 3.74 4.63 -11.43
CA PRO A 129 4.60 3.46 -11.34
C PRO A 129 4.27 2.61 -10.12
N ALA A 130 4.18 1.28 -10.30
CA ALA A 130 3.82 0.34 -9.23
C ALA A 130 4.81 0.39 -8.05
N GLY A 131 6.08 0.74 -8.32
CA GLY A 131 7.08 1.01 -7.29
C GLY A 131 6.74 2.21 -6.41
N LEU A 132 6.22 3.31 -6.97
CA LEU A 132 5.81 4.47 -6.18
C LEU A 132 4.57 4.17 -5.31
N LEU A 133 3.66 3.31 -5.78
CA LEU A 133 2.51 2.86 -4.98
C LEU A 133 2.97 2.03 -3.78
N THR A 134 3.95 1.15 -4.01
CA THR A 134 4.58 0.34 -2.96
C THR A 134 5.32 1.21 -1.95
N GLU A 135 6.06 2.23 -2.40
CA GLU A 135 6.69 3.21 -1.51
C GLU A 135 5.65 3.90 -0.63
N ALA A 136 4.56 4.40 -1.22
CA ALA A 136 3.49 5.08 -0.48
C ALA A 136 2.83 4.16 0.54
N MET A 137 2.57 2.91 0.18
CA MET A 137 2.04 1.89 1.08
C MET A 137 2.94 1.67 2.30
N LEU A 138 4.25 1.48 2.09
CA LEU A 138 5.19 1.24 3.18
C LEU A 138 5.38 2.47 4.07
N VAL A 139 5.38 3.67 3.48
CA VAL A 139 5.50 4.94 4.20
C VAL A 139 4.24 5.22 5.04
N GLN A 140 3.04 4.91 4.52
CA GLN A 140 1.80 5.03 5.30
C GLN A 140 1.76 4.02 6.47
N ALA A 141 2.20 2.78 6.24
CA ALA A 141 2.33 1.79 7.31
C ALA A 141 3.30 2.27 8.40
N LEU A 142 4.43 2.86 8.02
CA LEU A 142 5.40 3.43 8.96
C LEU A 142 4.79 4.58 9.80
N ALA A 143 3.97 5.43 9.18
CA ALA A 143 3.26 6.51 9.84
C ALA A 143 2.16 6.04 10.82
N GLY A 144 1.88 4.74 10.88
CA GLY A 144 0.88 4.16 11.77
C GLY A 144 -0.49 3.94 11.14
N ASN A 145 -0.60 4.09 9.82
CA ASN A 145 -1.84 3.84 9.10
C ASN A 145 -1.85 2.42 8.53
N ALA A 146 -2.93 1.66 8.78
CA ALA A 146 -3.26 0.54 7.88
C ALA A 146 -3.50 1.06 6.46
N VAL A 147 -3.18 0.23 5.46
CA VAL A 147 -3.26 0.62 4.05
C VAL A 147 -4.19 -0.31 3.31
N ILE A 148 -5.13 0.27 2.56
CA ILE A 148 -5.92 -0.41 1.54
C ILE A 148 -5.36 0.07 0.20
N THR A 149 -4.97 -0.83 -0.69
CA THR A 149 -4.43 -0.44 -1.99
C THR A 149 -5.13 -1.18 -3.12
N THR A 150 -5.10 -0.60 -4.31
CA THR A 150 -5.54 -1.24 -5.55
C THR A 150 -4.59 -0.86 -6.68
N THR A 151 -4.69 -1.60 -7.79
CA THR A 151 -4.28 -1.08 -9.09
C THR A 151 -5.45 -1.19 -10.07
N ASP A 152 -5.89 -0.04 -10.59
CA ASP A 152 -5.59 0.27 -11.97
C ASP A 152 -5.94 -0.79 -13.03
N SER A 153 -4.89 -1.53 -13.41
CA SER A 153 -4.85 -2.51 -14.51
C SER A 153 -3.39 -2.83 -14.89
N ARG A 154 -2.43 -1.95 -14.56
CA ARG A 154 -0.99 -2.17 -14.77
C ARG A 154 -0.28 -2.62 -13.49
N GLY A 155 0.57 -3.64 -13.61
CA GLY A 155 1.36 -4.17 -12.50
C GLY A 155 0.62 -4.98 -11.41
N PRO A 156 -0.50 -5.69 -11.67
CA PRO A 156 -1.22 -6.42 -10.63
C PRO A 156 -0.39 -7.51 -9.93
N CYS A 157 0.41 -8.30 -10.65
CA CYS A 157 1.33 -9.29 -10.09
C CYS A 157 2.49 -8.65 -9.33
N PHE A 158 3.08 -7.56 -9.83
CA PHE A 158 4.06 -6.78 -9.07
C PHE A 158 3.47 -6.36 -7.72
N LEU A 159 2.32 -5.68 -7.74
CA LEU A 159 1.70 -5.13 -6.54
C LEU A 159 1.26 -6.25 -5.59
N THR A 160 0.67 -7.32 -6.13
CA THR A 160 0.28 -8.51 -5.34
C THR A 160 1.47 -9.13 -4.65
N THR A 161 2.61 -9.27 -5.36
CA THR A 161 3.84 -9.81 -4.78
C THR A 161 4.38 -8.88 -3.69
N ALA A 162 4.39 -7.57 -3.94
CA ALA A 162 4.84 -6.59 -2.96
C ALA A 162 3.97 -6.57 -1.68
N VAL A 163 2.65 -6.62 -1.84
CA VAL A 163 1.69 -6.72 -0.73
C VAL A 163 1.89 -8.02 0.03
N ALA A 164 2.05 -9.16 -0.64
CA ALA A 164 2.28 -10.45 0.02
C ALA A 164 3.56 -10.44 0.87
N LEU A 165 4.64 -9.83 0.36
CA LEU A 165 5.89 -9.68 1.11
C LEU A 165 5.72 -8.73 2.32
N ALA A 166 4.98 -7.63 2.15
CA ALA A 166 4.67 -6.69 3.23
C ALA A 166 3.82 -7.35 4.34
N VAL A 167 2.78 -8.10 3.99
CA VAL A 167 1.92 -8.83 4.93
C VAL A 167 2.73 -9.89 5.70
N ARG A 168 3.61 -10.62 5.01
CA ARG A 168 4.53 -11.59 5.66
C ARG A 168 5.50 -10.93 6.64
N ALA A 169 5.86 -9.67 6.41
CA ALA A 169 6.64 -8.86 7.36
C ALA A 169 5.78 -8.28 8.51
N GLY A 170 4.48 -8.59 8.54
CA GLY A 170 3.56 -8.17 9.59
C GLY A 170 2.98 -6.77 9.39
N LEU A 171 2.98 -6.23 8.17
CA LEU A 171 2.38 -4.94 7.87
C LEU A 171 0.86 -5.05 7.64
N PRO A 172 0.07 -4.03 8.05
CA PRO A 172 -1.39 -3.98 7.94
C PRO A 172 -1.85 -3.53 6.55
N VAL A 173 -1.47 -4.28 5.53
CA VAL A 173 -1.77 -3.94 4.13
C VAL A 173 -2.83 -4.88 3.57
N THR A 174 -3.83 -4.31 2.92
CA THR A 174 -4.89 -5.03 2.23
C THR A 174 -4.92 -4.62 0.77
N LEU A 175 -4.90 -5.61 -0.14
CA LEU A 175 -5.11 -5.40 -1.57
C LEU A 175 -6.57 -5.68 -1.90
N VAL A 176 -7.25 -4.74 -2.57
CA VAL A 176 -8.65 -4.87 -3.00
C VAL A 176 -8.80 -4.52 -4.48
N GLY A 177 -9.92 -4.89 -5.09
CA GLY A 177 -10.29 -4.38 -6.43
C GLY A 177 -10.65 -2.90 -6.39
N ALA A 178 -10.53 -2.23 -7.54
CA ALA A 178 -10.67 -0.78 -7.63
C ALA A 178 -12.01 -0.25 -7.09
N GLY A 179 -13.12 -0.98 -7.27
CA GLY A 179 -14.44 -0.56 -6.79
C GLY A 179 -14.65 -0.64 -5.27
N ALA A 180 -13.77 -1.31 -4.53
CA ALA A 180 -13.88 -1.44 -3.08
C ALA A 180 -13.22 -0.30 -2.29
N LEU A 181 -12.45 0.56 -2.97
CA LEU A 181 -11.68 1.65 -2.34
C LEU A 181 -12.49 2.81 -1.75
N PRO A 182 -13.63 3.24 -2.33
CA PRO A 182 -14.45 4.30 -1.71
C PRO A 182 -14.98 3.93 -0.32
N MET A 183 -14.86 2.66 0.08
CA MET A 183 -15.18 2.18 1.43
C MET A 183 -14.03 2.38 2.45
N ALA A 184 -12.87 2.89 2.01
CA ALA A 184 -11.77 3.27 2.88
C ALA A 184 -12.02 4.63 3.56
N GLY A 185 -11.63 4.77 4.83
CA GLY A 185 -11.92 5.96 5.64
C GLY A 185 -11.26 7.26 5.17
N ALA A 186 -10.08 7.19 4.56
CA ALA A 186 -9.41 8.30 3.88
C ALA A 186 -8.78 7.80 2.58
N VAL A 187 -8.90 8.53 1.47
CA VAL A 187 -8.39 8.12 0.16
C VAL A 187 -7.30 9.09 -0.30
N THR A 188 -6.08 8.59 -0.49
CA THR A 188 -4.98 9.32 -1.11
C THR A 188 -4.87 8.94 -2.58
N TRP A 189 -5.15 9.93 -3.43
CA TRP A 189 -4.84 9.84 -4.86
C TRP A 189 -3.37 10.15 -5.09
N LEU A 190 -2.67 9.19 -5.69
CA LEU A 190 -1.29 9.36 -6.06
C LEU A 190 -1.22 9.72 -7.55
N ASP A 191 -0.89 10.98 -7.85
CA ASP A 191 -0.53 11.42 -9.19
C ASP A 191 1.00 11.45 -9.32
N GLY A 192 1.54 11.17 -10.51
CA GLY A 192 2.99 11.12 -10.74
C GLY A 192 3.73 12.46 -10.54
N ARG A 193 3.07 13.48 -9.99
CA ARG A 193 3.61 14.82 -9.73
C ARG A 193 4.25 14.95 -8.34
N HIS A 194 3.92 14.06 -7.41
CA HIS A 194 4.40 14.11 -6.02
C HIS A 194 5.00 12.78 -5.59
N GLY A 195 6.05 12.82 -4.76
CA GLY A 195 6.63 11.62 -4.18
C GLY A 195 5.73 10.99 -3.10
N ALA A 196 5.84 9.67 -2.91
CA ALA A 196 5.06 8.91 -1.93
C ALA A 196 5.05 9.52 -0.51
N GLY A 197 6.20 10.00 -0.03
CA GLY A 197 6.32 10.67 1.27
C GLY A 197 5.59 12.02 1.34
N GLU A 198 5.51 12.76 0.23
CA GLU A 198 4.76 14.02 0.17
C GLU A 198 3.25 13.75 0.14
N ALA A 199 2.82 12.75 -0.62
CA ALA A 199 1.42 12.31 -0.62
C ALA A 199 0.96 11.84 0.77
N MET A 200 1.80 11.09 1.48
CA MET A 200 1.57 10.71 2.87
C MET A 200 1.44 11.94 3.79
N LEU A 201 2.40 12.87 3.72
CA LEU A 201 2.36 14.10 4.53
C LEU A 201 1.09 14.92 4.25
N ARG A 202 0.67 15.02 2.98
CA ARG A 202 -0.56 15.71 2.59
C ARG A 202 -1.80 15.02 3.16
N ALA A 203 -1.91 13.71 3.03
CA ALA A 203 -3.01 12.95 3.61
C ALA A 203 -3.11 13.19 5.13
N MET A 204 -1.98 13.08 5.85
CA MET A 204 -1.94 13.30 7.30
C MET A 204 -2.23 14.75 7.70
N THR A 205 -1.92 15.74 6.85
CA THR A 205 -2.10 17.16 7.19
C THR A 205 -3.51 17.67 6.81
N LEU A 206 -4.02 17.28 5.63
CA LEU A 206 -5.34 17.70 5.14
C LEU A 206 -6.47 17.02 5.92
N GLU A 207 -6.36 15.73 6.22
CA GLU A 207 -7.38 15.01 7.01
C GLU A 207 -7.31 15.41 8.49
N ALA A 208 -6.14 15.69 9.05
CA ALA A 208 -6.05 16.24 10.41
C ALA A 208 -6.69 17.64 10.49
N ALA A 209 -6.61 18.46 9.43
CA ALA A 209 -7.30 19.73 9.35
C ALA A 209 -8.82 19.54 9.18
N ALA A 210 -9.26 18.59 8.34
CA ALA A 210 -10.66 18.28 8.13
C ALA A 210 -11.34 17.66 9.36
N ALA A 211 -10.68 16.73 10.06
CA ALA A 211 -11.17 16.13 11.31
C ALA A 211 -11.29 17.16 12.45
N ARG A 212 -10.33 18.09 12.55
CA ARG A 212 -10.40 19.24 13.48
C ARG A 212 -11.52 20.21 13.12
N ALA A 213 -11.73 20.48 11.83
CA ALA A 213 -12.82 21.33 11.35
C ALA A 213 -14.20 20.68 11.52
N ALA A 214 -14.28 19.35 11.48
CA ALA A 214 -15.51 18.56 11.66
C ALA A 214 -15.86 18.28 13.14
N GLY A 215 -15.05 18.76 14.10
CA GLY A 215 -15.32 18.59 15.53
C GLY A 215 -15.21 17.16 16.05
N ILE A 216 -14.50 16.27 15.34
CA ILE A 216 -14.25 14.91 15.80
C ILE A 216 -13.24 14.98 16.97
N PRO A 217 -13.56 14.49 18.18
CA PRO A 217 -12.70 14.69 19.35
C PRO A 217 -11.34 14.02 19.21
N ASP A 218 -10.30 14.70 19.69
CA ASP A 218 -8.94 14.19 19.88
C ASP A 218 -8.97 13.01 20.88
N PRO A 219 -8.64 11.77 20.48
CA PRO A 219 -8.62 10.63 21.37
C PRO A 219 -7.31 10.64 22.15
N ARG A 220 -7.26 11.50 23.17
CA ARG A 220 -6.21 11.43 24.21
C ARG A 220 -6.39 10.22 25.10
#